data_AF-A0A1E4FTZ1-F1
#
_entry.id   AF-A0A1E4FTZ1-F1
#
_cell.length_a   1.000
_cell.length_b   1.000
_cell.length_c   1.000
_cell.angle_alpha   90.00
_cell.angle_beta   90.00
_cell.angle_gamma   90.00
#
_symmetry.space_group_name_H-M   'P 1'
#
loop_
_entity.id
_entity.type
_entity.pdbx_description
1 polymer ?
#
loop_
_entity_poly.entity_id
_entity_poly.type
_entity_poly.pdbx_seq_one_letter_code
_entity_poly.pdbx_strand_id
1 'polypeptide(L)'
;MKRGLLWLALVGLAFAQSPERKLVFLRSQGVSSWAESDPRFDFSCYLPRRYTLRGLEESLIKATASSGGLPTRLLGTFQGDQVLVARPNLRLEPPLLPLSLTVRNPWRGVVALRQGGREMAIVPGQWQPCTAAPVGDGLYQVTAWSEGGQVHLQDLSPLGPAPTPGQLQGPLRAVISEGFLEHTLQLYRQAHPQLFRFAEPAGRAGFELSHLGLTTIPGHLRAYASVNGQIQGLGKLVEGEWEAPLQLELQGGYARIQLAPQGQTMRLVKPLFAEMPQSWADGLSGMAQRIFSAPLAVPVPGAYLQPLLASGLVTQAELDQLRIQPAGWGDRRSGCLLLSSTPAAAPPEQIGLAAPAGFALALDAQALNRGIAQSLKLPMRVDLPADRVPSPQVLIFKIKLKQLEVQQLNLRYQNGGFRFDPCVVAVAWEAGPLSGLEPGARVVGNAIPILENGQLHLRMNIEKLDILSPQVLQQSPEEQRRLRAQILDGLQRAPLPLPIPTRLPTEVHPQAQLQITRLQADPDALWLAGAWDR
;
A
#
# COMPACT_ATOMS: atom_id res chain seq x y z
N MET A 1 34.44 54.13 -13.12
CA MET A 1 34.76 52.77 -12.62
C MET A 1 34.24 52.62 -11.20
N LYS A 2 33.03 52.08 -11.00
CA LYS A 2 32.44 51.70 -9.68
C LYS A 2 31.07 51.05 -9.89
N ARG A 3 31.01 49.80 -10.38
CA ARG A 3 29.79 48.94 -10.35
C ARG A 3 30.07 47.42 -10.28
N GLY A 4 31.33 46.98 -10.14
CA GLY A 4 31.69 45.57 -10.22
C GLY A 4 31.80 44.79 -8.89
N LEU A 5 31.70 45.45 -7.73
CA LEU A 5 32.11 44.84 -6.46
C LEU A 5 30.99 44.53 -5.46
N LEU A 6 29.74 44.83 -5.79
CA LEU A 6 28.59 44.54 -4.91
C LEU A 6 27.89 43.20 -5.22
N TRP A 7 28.23 42.53 -6.33
CA TRP A 7 27.67 41.23 -6.69
C TRP A 7 28.40 40.03 -6.06
N LEU A 8 29.65 40.20 -5.63
CA LEU A 8 30.42 39.14 -4.96
C LEU A 8 30.17 39.06 -3.44
N ALA A 9 29.54 40.06 -2.84
CA ALA A 9 29.14 40.04 -1.43
C ALA A 9 27.75 39.41 -1.18
N LEU A 10 26.94 39.19 -2.24
CA LEU A 10 25.60 38.61 -2.14
C LEU A 10 25.51 37.13 -2.57
N VAL A 11 26.56 36.59 -3.19
CA VAL A 11 26.68 35.15 -3.53
C VAL A 11 27.42 34.35 -2.43
N GLY A 12 27.93 35.05 -1.41
CA GLY A 12 28.49 34.46 -0.18
C GLY A 12 27.50 34.32 0.98
N LEU A 13 26.19 34.37 0.71
CA LEU A 13 25.18 34.05 1.73
C LEU A 13 25.20 32.54 1.97
N ALA A 14 25.80 32.20 3.11
CA ALA A 14 25.79 30.90 3.77
C ALA A 14 24.69 29.97 3.25
N PHE A 15 25.09 28.87 2.60
CA PHE A 15 24.31 27.64 2.59
C PHE A 15 24.12 27.24 4.06
N ALA A 16 23.09 27.76 4.70
CA ALA A 16 22.58 27.22 5.95
C ALA A 16 22.04 25.84 5.59
N GLN A 17 22.91 24.84 5.68
CA GLN A 17 22.53 23.45 5.53
C GLN A 17 21.40 23.17 6.53
N SER A 18 20.24 22.85 5.99
CA SER A 18 19.06 22.51 6.78
C SER A 18 19.42 21.34 7.71
N PRO A 19 18.97 21.36 8.98
CA PRO A 19 19.25 20.26 9.89
C PRO A 19 18.69 18.97 9.31
N GLU A 20 19.56 17.98 9.15
CA GLU A 20 19.21 16.66 8.64
C GLU A 20 19.15 15.66 9.79
N ARG A 21 18.32 14.63 9.64
CA ARG A 21 18.18 13.57 10.65
C ARG A 21 18.90 12.32 10.18
N LYS A 22 20.06 12.01 10.76
CA LYS A 22 20.87 10.84 10.40
C LYS A 22 20.94 9.84 11.55
N LEU A 23 20.91 8.56 11.20
CA LEU A 23 21.18 7.48 12.15
C LEU A 23 22.69 7.36 12.32
N VAL A 24 23.15 7.49 13.55
CA VAL A 24 24.57 7.36 13.91
C VAL A 24 24.71 6.51 15.16
N PHE A 25 25.88 5.94 15.37
CA PHE A 25 26.23 5.24 16.60
C PHE A 25 26.96 6.20 17.53
N LEU A 26 26.38 6.50 18.68
CA LEU A 26 27.04 7.27 19.72
C LEU A 26 28.03 6.38 20.46
N ARG A 27 29.33 6.63 20.25
CA ARG A 27 30.43 5.86 20.82
C ARG A 27 31.23 6.69 21.80
N SER A 28 31.71 6.04 22.84
CA SER A 28 32.62 6.62 23.83
C SER A 28 33.81 5.69 24.05
N GLN A 29 35.01 6.26 24.11
CA GLN A 29 36.23 5.54 24.47
C GLN A 29 37.10 6.43 25.36
N GLY A 30 37.18 6.10 26.64
CA GLY A 30 37.85 6.93 27.64
C GLY A 30 37.16 8.29 27.76
N VAL A 31 37.90 9.37 27.48
CA VAL A 31 37.41 10.76 27.63
C VAL A 31 36.74 11.31 26.36
N SER A 32 36.86 10.63 25.22
CA SER A 32 36.30 11.08 23.94
C SER A 32 34.95 10.41 23.65
N SER A 33 34.04 11.17 23.03
CA SER A 33 32.76 10.67 22.53
C SER A 33 32.49 11.24 21.15
N TRP A 34 32.03 10.40 20.23
CA TRP A 34 31.76 10.79 18.84
C TRP A 34 30.52 10.06 18.31
N ALA A 35 29.94 10.63 17.27
CA ALA A 35 28.94 9.95 16.45
C ALA A 35 29.64 9.25 15.29
N GLU A 36 29.31 8.00 15.02
CA GLU A 36 29.87 7.24 13.89
C GLU A 36 28.75 6.83 12.93
N SER A 37 28.90 7.15 11.65
CA SER A 37 28.04 6.62 10.58
C SER A 37 28.49 5.23 10.19
N ASP A 38 27.56 4.38 9.76
CA ASP A 38 27.84 3.03 9.25
C ASP A 38 27.35 2.97 7.79
N PRO A 39 28.21 2.61 6.82
CA PRO A 39 27.89 2.53 5.40
C PRO A 39 26.69 1.64 5.06
N ARG A 40 26.34 0.68 5.92
CA ARG A 40 25.16 -0.18 5.74
C ARG A 40 23.84 0.57 5.93
N PHE A 41 23.88 1.74 6.58
CA PHE A 41 22.70 2.54 6.93
C PHE A 41 22.77 3.98 6.41
N ASP A 42 23.94 4.43 5.93
CA ASP A 42 24.15 5.71 5.27
C ASP A 42 24.85 5.49 3.92
N PHE A 43 24.07 5.45 2.84
CA PHE A 43 24.56 5.20 1.48
C PHE A 43 25.40 6.36 0.89
N SER A 44 25.56 7.46 1.63
CA SER A 44 26.39 8.59 1.22
C SER A 44 27.87 8.43 1.57
N CYS A 45 28.25 7.38 2.32
CA CYS A 45 29.63 7.11 2.71
C CYS A 45 30.03 5.64 2.48
N TYR A 46 31.18 5.42 1.83
CA TYR A 46 31.73 4.08 1.56
C TYR A 46 32.47 3.47 2.77
N LEU A 47 32.81 4.28 3.77
CA LEU A 47 33.51 3.88 5.00
C LEU A 47 32.88 4.59 6.22
N PRO A 48 32.91 3.97 7.42
CA PRO A 48 32.40 4.59 8.64
C PRO A 48 33.04 5.96 8.88
N ARG A 49 32.23 7.01 9.01
CA ARG A 49 32.70 8.38 9.24
C ARG A 49 32.39 8.83 10.66
N ARG A 50 33.39 9.37 11.34
CA ARG A 50 33.28 9.88 12.71
C ARG A 50 32.97 11.38 12.70
N TYR A 51 32.06 11.79 13.57
CA TYR A 51 31.63 13.16 13.77
C TYR A 51 31.83 13.58 15.23
N THR A 52 32.47 14.73 15.41
CA THR A 52 32.55 15.42 16.70
C THR A 52 31.22 16.11 16.97
N LEU A 53 30.61 15.81 18.11
CA LEU A 53 29.32 16.38 18.51
C LEU A 53 29.51 17.79 19.08
N ARG A 54 28.74 18.76 18.57
CA ARG A 54 28.68 20.14 19.09
C ARG A 54 27.22 20.48 19.44
N GLY A 55 26.99 21.24 20.51
CA GLY A 55 25.66 21.76 20.87
C GLY A 55 24.86 20.93 21.90
N LEU A 56 25.34 19.76 22.30
CA LEU A 56 24.81 18.91 23.39
C LEU A 56 25.73 18.98 24.63
N GLU A 57 25.16 18.79 25.82
CA GLU A 57 25.96 18.69 27.06
C GLU A 57 26.77 17.39 27.09
N GLU A 58 28.05 17.48 27.44
CA GLU A 58 29.00 16.36 27.39
C GLU A 58 28.63 15.22 28.35
N SER A 59 27.97 15.55 29.47
CA SER A 59 27.45 14.60 30.46
C SER A 59 26.34 13.70 29.87
N LEU A 60 25.43 14.27 29.07
CA LEU A 60 24.33 13.54 28.41
C LEU A 60 24.86 12.62 27.30
N ILE A 61 25.88 13.06 26.57
CA ILE A 61 26.55 12.25 25.55
C ILE A 61 27.25 11.05 26.22
N LYS A 62 28.00 11.28 27.30
CA LYS A 62 28.68 10.20 28.04
C LYS A 62 27.71 9.21 28.68
N ALA A 63 26.54 9.66 29.14
CA ALA A 63 25.52 8.79 29.72
C ALA A 63 24.81 7.89 28.69
N THR A 64 24.81 8.27 27.41
CA THR A 64 24.10 7.57 26.33
C THR A 64 25.01 6.84 25.35
N ALA A 65 26.30 7.16 25.34
CA ALA A 65 27.31 6.51 24.50
C ALA A 65 27.91 5.27 25.18
N SER A 66 28.08 4.20 24.41
CA SER A 66 28.74 2.95 24.86
C SER A 66 29.87 2.56 23.92
N SER A 67 30.76 1.66 24.35
CA SER A 67 31.89 1.17 23.52
C SER A 67 31.41 0.43 22.26
N GLY A 68 30.23 -0.20 22.29
CA GLY A 68 29.59 -0.84 21.12
C GLY A 68 28.87 0.15 20.19
N GLY A 69 28.56 1.34 20.70
CA GLY A 69 27.78 2.37 20.00
C GLY A 69 26.28 2.19 20.19
N LEU A 70 25.59 3.20 20.72
CA LEU A 70 24.14 3.21 20.79
C LEU A 70 23.57 3.81 19.49
N PRO A 71 22.75 3.08 18.71
CA PRO A 71 22.14 3.61 17.50
C PRO A 71 21.16 4.72 17.87
N THR A 72 21.49 5.95 17.47
CA THR A 72 20.78 7.17 17.83
C THR A 72 20.50 7.99 16.58
N ARG A 73 19.26 8.46 16.41
CA ARG A 73 18.93 9.40 15.33
C ARG A 73 19.25 10.81 15.78
N LEU A 74 20.33 11.39 15.27
CA LEU A 74 20.70 12.77 15.54
C LEU A 74 20.05 13.69 14.52
N LEU A 75 19.39 14.75 15.01
CA LEU A 75 18.94 15.87 14.21
C LEU A 75 19.96 17.00 14.35
N GLY A 76 20.62 17.36 13.27
CA GLY A 76 21.66 18.39 13.29
C GLY A 76 22.20 18.70 11.92
N THR A 77 23.11 19.66 11.87
CA THR A 77 23.80 20.03 10.64
C THR A 77 25.15 19.33 10.62
N PHE A 78 25.37 18.42 9.66
CA PHE A 78 26.62 17.67 9.54
C PHE A 78 27.55 18.36 8.55
N GLN A 79 28.67 18.88 9.06
CA GLN A 79 29.65 19.61 8.27
C GLN A 79 31.04 19.03 8.50
N GLY A 80 31.62 18.45 7.45
CA GLY A 80 32.95 17.83 7.52
C GLY A 80 32.99 16.65 8.50
N ASP A 81 33.73 16.82 9.59
CA ASP A 81 33.91 15.88 10.70
C ASP A 81 33.15 16.30 11.96
N GLN A 82 32.19 17.23 11.84
CA GLN A 82 31.41 17.74 12.97
C GLN A 82 29.92 17.64 12.70
N VAL A 83 29.15 17.47 13.77
CA VAL A 83 27.70 17.63 13.74
C VAL A 83 27.29 18.64 14.81
N LEU A 84 26.63 19.70 14.37
CA LEU A 84 25.96 20.65 15.26
C LEU A 84 24.56 20.14 15.55
N VAL A 85 24.34 19.57 16.73
CA VAL A 85 23.05 19.01 17.12
C VAL A 85 22.09 20.15 17.43
N ALA A 86 20.92 20.10 16.82
CA ALA A 86 19.87 21.08 17.05
C ALA A 86 19.39 20.96 18.50
N ARG A 87 19.47 22.06 19.27
CA ARG A 87 18.91 22.10 20.62
C ARG A 87 17.39 21.99 20.52
N PRO A 88 16.74 21.04 21.22
CA PRO A 88 15.30 21.12 21.39
C PRO A 88 15.03 22.38 22.22
N ASN A 89 14.36 23.37 21.65
CA ASN A 89 13.73 24.43 22.45
C ASN A 89 12.63 23.76 23.28
N LEU A 90 13.01 23.26 24.46
CA LEU A 90 12.11 22.68 25.45
C LEU A 90 11.27 23.80 26.07
N ARG A 91 10.14 24.13 25.45
CA ARG A 91 8.99 24.64 26.19
C ARG A 91 8.22 23.42 26.70
N LEU A 92 8.58 22.97 27.89
CA LEU A 92 7.77 22.04 28.68
C LEU A 92 6.63 22.85 29.28
N GLU A 93 5.42 22.72 28.74
CA GLU A 93 4.21 23.02 29.52
C GLU A 93 3.78 21.74 30.26
N PRO A 94 3.41 21.84 31.56
CA PRO A 94 2.98 20.69 32.33
C PRO A 94 1.59 20.20 31.86
N PRO A 95 1.28 18.90 31.95
CA PRO A 95 -0.07 18.42 31.68
C PRO A 95 -1.01 18.87 32.81
N LEU A 96 -1.93 19.77 32.49
CA LEU A 96 -3.10 20.03 33.33
C LEU A 96 -4.13 18.92 33.07
N LEU A 97 -4.50 18.19 34.13
CA LEU A 97 -5.69 17.34 34.17
C LEU A 97 -6.92 18.22 34.44
N PRO A 98 -8.00 18.14 33.64
CA PRO A 98 -9.32 18.53 34.11
C PRO A 98 -10.11 17.29 34.53
N LEU A 99 -10.32 17.17 35.85
CA LEU A 99 -11.49 16.52 36.42
C LEU A 99 -12.70 17.41 36.12
N SER A 100 -13.63 16.94 35.29
CA SER A 100 -15.00 17.46 35.23
C SER A 100 -15.93 16.34 34.80
N LEU A 101 -16.58 15.73 35.79
CA LEU A 101 -17.75 14.88 35.64
C LEU A 101 -18.93 15.74 35.17
N THR A 102 -19.33 15.61 33.91
CA THR A 102 -20.69 15.89 33.45
C THR A 102 -21.00 15.06 32.22
N VAL A 103 -22.27 14.64 32.12
CA VAL A 103 -22.85 13.64 31.21
C VAL A 103 -22.74 14.05 29.73
N ARG A 104 -21.54 13.97 29.16
CA ARG A 104 -21.28 14.30 27.76
C ARG A 104 -20.21 13.35 27.28
N ASN A 105 -20.59 12.19 26.71
CA ASN A 105 -19.67 11.15 26.23
C ASN A 105 -18.55 11.74 25.35
N PRO A 106 -17.37 12.05 25.91
CA PRO A 106 -16.36 12.77 25.18
C PRO A 106 -15.45 11.77 24.46
N TRP A 107 -15.09 12.08 23.22
CA TRP A 107 -14.13 11.32 22.43
C TRP A 107 -12.94 12.20 22.08
N ARG A 108 -11.77 11.60 21.89
CA ARG A 108 -10.58 12.30 21.39
C ARG A 108 -10.30 11.81 19.98
N GLY A 109 -9.90 12.71 19.10
CA GLY A 109 -9.59 12.35 17.73
C GLY A 109 -8.96 13.48 16.94
N VAL A 110 -8.78 13.24 15.64
CA VAL A 110 -8.25 14.23 14.72
C VAL A 110 -9.38 14.67 13.80
N VAL A 111 -9.55 15.98 13.70
CA VAL A 111 -10.56 16.60 12.84
C VAL A 111 -9.89 17.61 11.94
N ALA A 112 -10.37 17.71 10.70
CA ALA A 112 -10.09 18.87 9.89
C ALA A 112 -11.08 19.96 10.29
N LEU A 113 -10.58 21.18 10.50
CA LEU A 113 -11.37 22.37 10.77
C LEU A 113 -11.25 23.35 9.62
N ARG A 114 -12.38 23.98 9.29
CA ARG A 114 -12.43 25.07 8.31
C ARG A 114 -13.35 26.19 8.77
N GLN A 115 -13.37 27.29 8.02
CA GLN A 115 -14.16 28.48 8.32
C GLN A 115 -13.90 29.01 9.73
N GLY A 116 -12.64 28.99 10.17
CA GLY A 116 -12.27 29.50 11.48
C GLY A 116 -12.68 28.62 12.66
N GLY A 117 -12.82 27.30 12.46
CA GLY A 117 -13.25 26.34 13.49
C GLY A 117 -14.76 26.18 13.65
N ARG A 118 -15.55 26.63 12.66
CA ARG A 118 -17.03 26.53 12.66
C ARG A 118 -17.55 25.24 12.05
N GLU A 119 -16.74 24.60 11.22
CA GLU A 119 -17.07 23.33 10.60
C GLU A 119 -15.93 22.33 10.82
N MET A 120 -16.30 21.09 11.08
CA MET A 120 -15.37 19.99 11.26
C MET A 120 -15.68 18.83 10.31
N ALA A 121 -14.65 18.04 9.99
CA ALA A 121 -14.81 16.73 9.40
C ALA A 121 -13.85 15.75 10.08
N ILE A 122 -14.35 14.57 10.46
CA ILE A 122 -13.50 13.43 10.80
C ILE A 122 -12.99 12.89 9.46
N VAL A 123 -11.77 13.23 9.07
CA VAL A 123 -11.30 12.97 7.70
C VAL A 123 -11.22 11.46 7.42
N PRO A 124 -11.79 10.96 6.29
CA PRO A 124 -12.59 11.67 5.30
C PRO A 124 -14.09 11.53 5.60
N GLY A 125 -14.68 12.59 6.16
CA GLY A 125 -16.05 12.60 6.63
C GLY A 125 -16.79 13.81 6.08
N GLN A 126 -18.10 13.84 6.29
CA GLN A 126 -18.90 15.01 5.94
C GLN A 126 -18.57 16.18 6.85
N TRP A 127 -18.54 17.38 6.26
CA TRP A 127 -18.43 18.60 7.01
C TRP A 127 -19.71 18.80 7.81
N GLN A 128 -19.56 18.94 9.11
CA GLN A 128 -20.64 19.19 10.04
C GLN A 128 -20.33 20.43 10.87
N PRO A 129 -21.36 21.19 11.28
CA PRO A 129 -21.17 22.34 12.14
C PRO A 129 -20.58 21.90 13.49
N CYS A 130 -19.61 22.66 13.98
CA CYS A 130 -19.02 22.47 15.29
C CYS A 130 -18.86 23.78 16.05
N THR A 131 -18.69 23.65 17.36
CA THR A 131 -18.37 24.76 18.27
C THR A 131 -16.96 24.55 18.79
N ALA A 132 -16.02 25.40 18.36
CA ALA A 132 -14.63 25.39 18.82
C ALA A 132 -14.18 26.81 19.20
N ALA A 133 -13.04 26.91 19.90
CA ALA A 133 -12.35 28.19 20.00
C ALA A 133 -11.93 28.68 18.59
N PRO A 134 -11.91 30.00 18.32
CA PRO A 134 -11.51 30.52 17.01
C PRO A 134 -10.07 30.07 16.68
N VAL A 135 -9.92 29.31 15.59
CA VAL A 135 -8.63 28.78 15.13
C VAL A 135 -8.50 28.91 13.62
N GLY A 136 -7.30 28.78 13.08
CA GLY A 136 -7.08 28.72 11.64
C GLY A 136 -7.65 27.43 11.02
N ASP A 137 -7.77 27.41 9.70
CA ASP A 137 -8.15 26.21 8.96
C ASP A 137 -6.98 25.21 8.98
N GLY A 138 -7.23 23.95 9.33
CA GLY A 138 -6.15 23.04 9.70
C GLY A 138 -6.60 21.64 10.14
N LEU A 139 -5.66 20.72 10.26
CA LEU A 139 -5.84 19.48 11.01
C LEU A 139 -5.55 19.74 12.48
N TYR A 140 -6.45 19.33 13.35
CA TYR A 140 -6.34 19.49 14.79
C TYR A 140 -6.60 18.17 15.50
N GLN A 141 -5.79 17.86 16.49
CA GLN A 141 -6.17 16.92 17.53
C GLN A 141 -7.11 17.63 18.50
N VAL A 142 -8.21 16.97 18.87
CA VAL A 142 -9.28 17.57 19.69
C VAL A 142 -9.83 16.57 20.70
N THR A 143 -10.42 17.09 21.77
CA THR A 143 -11.43 16.42 22.59
C THR A 143 -12.79 16.94 22.14
N ALA A 144 -13.72 16.05 21.80
CA ALA A 144 -15.00 16.39 21.19
C ALA A 144 -16.17 15.67 21.88
N TRP A 145 -17.34 16.29 21.90
CA TRP A 145 -18.58 15.64 22.35
C TRP A 145 -19.78 16.22 21.59
N SER A 146 -20.88 15.49 21.55
CA SER A 146 -22.12 15.95 20.92
C SER A 146 -23.13 16.38 21.98
N GLU A 147 -23.76 17.54 21.76
CA GLU A 147 -24.82 18.08 22.61
C GLU A 147 -25.83 18.81 21.73
N GLY A 148 -27.12 18.48 21.85
CA GLY A 148 -28.17 19.15 21.07
C GLY A 148 -28.02 19.07 19.55
N GLY A 149 -27.35 18.03 19.02
CA GLY A 149 -27.09 17.87 17.58
C GLY A 149 -25.88 18.67 17.06
N GLN A 150 -25.14 19.34 17.94
CA GLN A 150 -23.94 20.09 17.60
C GLN A 150 -22.71 19.45 18.24
N VAL A 151 -21.57 19.44 17.52
CA VAL A 151 -20.32 18.89 18.04
C VAL A 151 -19.47 19.99 18.65
N HIS A 152 -19.14 19.86 19.93
CA HIS A 152 -18.27 20.79 20.63
C HIS A 152 -16.85 20.25 20.65
N LEU A 153 -15.87 21.11 20.42
CA LEU A 153 -14.45 20.79 20.34
C LEU A 153 -13.66 21.60 21.38
N GLN A 154 -12.78 20.91 22.11
CA GLN A 154 -11.82 21.45 23.06
C GLN A 154 -10.44 20.83 22.84
N ASP A 155 -9.43 21.33 23.57
CA ASP A 155 -8.04 20.86 23.51
C ASP A 155 -7.44 20.88 22.09
N LEU A 156 -7.76 21.91 21.30
CA LEU A 156 -7.34 22.01 19.90
C LEU A 156 -5.81 22.14 19.79
N SER A 157 -5.15 21.07 19.35
CA SER A 157 -3.71 21.04 19.09
C SER A 157 -3.45 20.95 17.58
N PRO A 158 -2.80 21.95 16.96
CA PRO A 158 -2.58 21.98 15.52
C PRO A 158 -1.61 20.86 15.10
N LEU A 159 -1.99 20.12 14.07
CA LEU A 159 -1.18 19.05 13.47
C LEU A 159 -0.64 19.41 12.08
N GLY A 160 -1.21 20.43 11.43
CA GLY A 160 -0.81 20.85 10.09
C GLY A 160 -1.98 21.46 9.29
N PRO A 161 -1.81 21.73 7.99
CA PRO A 161 -2.89 22.20 7.14
C PRO A 161 -3.98 21.12 7.00
N ALA A 162 -5.25 21.55 6.89
CA ALA A 162 -6.33 20.64 6.56
C ALA A 162 -6.09 20.11 5.13
N PRO A 163 -6.17 18.79 4.90
CA PRO A 163 -5.95 18.24 3.57
C PRO A 163 -7.01 18.83 2.65
N THR A 164 -6.58 19.54 1.61
CA THR A 164 -7.49 20.01 0.56
C THR A 164 -8.15 18.77 -0.07
N PRO A 165 -9.42 18.83 -0.55
CA PRO A 165 -10.06 17.69 -1.21
C PRO A 165 -9.24 17.09 -2.37
N GLY A 166 -8.36 17.88 -3.00
CA GLY A 166 -7.38 17.41 -4.01
C GLY A 166 -6.07 16.83 -3.44
N GLN A 167 -5.76 17.01 -2.16
CA GLN A 167 -4.61 16.41 -1.46
C GLN A 167 -4.91 15.02 -0.86
N LEU A 168 -6.14 14.52 -0.99
CA LEU A 168 -6.53 13.14 -0.67
C LEU A 168 -6.49 12.23 -1.90
N GLN A 169 -5.93 12.73 -3.00
CA GLN A 169 -5.67 11.98 -4.22
C GLN A 169 -4.20 11.56 -4.19
N GLY A 170 -3.96 10.26 -4.08
CA GLY A 170 -2.64 9.70 -4.30
C GLY A 170 -2.51 9.17 -5.73
N PRO A 171 -1.29 9.03 -6.26
CA PRO A 171 -1.10 8.48 -7.58
C PRO A 171 -1.49 7.01 -7.58
N LEU A 172 -2.58 6.64 -8.25
CA LEU A 172 -2.88 5.25 -8.57
C LEU A 172 -1.81 4.77 -9.55
N ARG A 173 -1.16 3.66 -9.20
CA ARG A 173 -0.17 3.02 -10.07
C ARG A 173 -0.46 1.54 -10.18
N ALA A 174 -0.51 1.05 -11.41
CA ALA A 174 -0.58 -0.37 -11.68
C ALA A 174 0.42 -0.75 -12.77
N VAL A 175 1.09 -1.87 -12.58
CA VAL A 175 2.08 -2.42 -13.51
C VAL A 175 1.55 -3.74 -14.07
N ILE A 176 1.71 -3.91 -15.37
CA ILE A 176 1.29 -5.10 -16.10
C ILE A 176 2.48 -5.61 -16.89
N SER A 177 2.88 -6.85 -16.64
CA SER A 177 3.97 -7.48 -17.40
C SER A 177 3.51 -7.93 -18.79
N GLU A 178 4.44 -8.01 -19.74
CA GLU A 178 4.17 -8.61 -21.05
C GLU A 178 3.66 -10.05 -20.94
N GLY A 179 4.25 -10.87 -20.07
CA GLY A 179 3.81 -12.26 -19.90
C GLY A 179 2.42 -12.38 -19.29
N PHE A 180 1.96 -11.40 -18.50
CA PHE A 180 0.55 -11.36 -18.06
C PHE A 180 -0.40 -11.18 -19.25
N LEU A 181 -0.07 -10.26 -20.16
CA LEU A 181 -0.87 -10.02 -21.36
C LEU A 181 -0.80 -11.22 -22.32
N GLU A 182 0.37 -11.83 -22.47
CA GLU A 182 0.55 -13.08 -23.23
C GLU A 182 -0.31 -14.21 -22.68
N HIS A 183 -0.28 -14.46 -21.37
CA HIS A 183 -1.12 -15.49 -20.75
C HIS A 183 -2.60 -15.16 -20.94
N THR A 184 -2.99 -13.89 -20.90
CA THR A 184 -4.36 -13.46 -21.20
C THR A 184 -4.77 -13.85 -22.63
N LEU A 185 -3.92 -13.59 -23.63
CA LEU A 185 -4.19 -14.01 -25.01
C LEU A 185 -4.27 -15.52 -25.16
N GLN A 186 -3.41 -16.27 -24.45
CA GLN A 186 -3.44 -17.73 -24.46
C GLN A 186 -4.74 -18.28 -23.84
N LEU A 187 -5.21 -17.70 -22.73
CA LEU A 187 -6.50 -18.03 -22.11
C LEU A 187 -7.67 -17.75 -23.07
N TYR A 188 -7.66 -16.59 -23.71
CA TYR A 188 -8.67 -16.21 -24.69
C TYR A 188 -8.70 -17.17 -25.90
N ARG A 189 -7.52 -17.56 -26.41
CA ARG A 189 -7.41 -18.58 -27.46
C ARG A 189 -7.99 -19.92 -27.03
N GLN A 190 -7.75 -20.34 -25.79
CA GLN A 190 -8.29 -21.59 -25.26
C GLN A 190 -9.83 -21.55 -25.15
N ALA A 191 -10.40 -20.40 -24.80
CA ALA A 191 -11.85 -20.19 -24.78
C ALA A 191 -12.47 -20.11 -26.18
N HIS A 192 -11.75 -19.58 -27.18
CA HIS A 192 -12.25 -19.32 -28.53
C HIS A 192 -11.36 -19.88 -29.64
N PRO A 193 -11.05 -21.19 -29.66
CA PRO A 193 -10.07 -21.78 -30.57
C PRO A 193 -10.42 -21.57 -32.05
N GLN A 194 -11.72 -21.48 -32.38
CA GLN A 194 -12.22 -21.22 -33.73
C GLN A 194 -11.82 -19.86 -34.31
N LEU A 195 -11.56 -18.84 -33.47
CA LEU A 195 -11.15 -17.51 -33.95
C LEU A 195 -9.70 -17.50 -34.46
N PHE A 196 -8.89 -18.46 -34.00
CA PHE A 196 -7.46 -18.56 -34.30
C PHE A 196 -7.14 -19.60 -35.38
N ARG A 197 -8.17 -20.10 -36.06
CA ARG A 197 -8.07 -21.12 -37.11
C ARG A 197 -8.82 -20.66 -38.34
N PHE A 198 -8.21 -20.88 -39.48
CA PHE A 198 -8.82 -20.74 -40.79
C PHE A 198 -8.76 -22.08 -41.50
N ALA A 199 -9.89 -22.44 -42.11
CA ALA A 199 -9.97 -23.54 -43.06
C ALA A 199 -10.60 -22.98 -44.33
N GLU A 200 -10.05 -23.34 -45.49
CA GLU A 200 -10.67 -23.02 -46.76
C GLU A 200 -12.05 -23.70 -46.87
N PRO A 201 -13.01 -23.09 -47.59
CA PRO A 201 -14.34 -23.69 -47.78
C PRO A 201 -14.31 -25.11 -48.37
N ALA A 202 -13.30 -25.42 -49.18
CA ALA A 202 -13.11 -26.75 -49.78
C ALA A 202 -12.44 -27.76 -48.84
N GLY A 203 -12.00 -27.35 -47.63
CA GLY A 203 -11.36 -28.20 -46.62
C GLY A 203 -9.96 -28.71 -46.99
N ARG A 204 -9.42 -28.28 -48.13
CA ARG A 204 -8.14 -28.76 -48.67
C ARG A 204 -6.91 -28.12 -48.00
N ALA A 205 -7.12 -27.02 -47.31
CA ALA A 205 -6.08 -26.22 -46.72
C ALA A 205 -6.59 -25.44 -45.52
N GLY A 206 -5.68 -25.14 -44.60
CA GLY A 206 -5.96 -24.28 -43.46
C GLY A 206 -4.71 -23.86 -42.74
N PHE A 207 -4.83 -22.88 -41.85
CA PHE A 207 -3.75 -22.46 -40.97
C PHE A 207 -4.28 -22.10 -39.59
N GLU A 208 -3.40 -22.22 -38.61
CA GLU A 208 -3.66 -21.84 -37.23
C GLU A 208 -2.62 -20.83 -36.75
N LEU A 209 -3.09 -19.88 -35.93
CA LEU A 209 -2.22 -19.02 -35.15
C LEU A 209 -1.89 -19.71 -33.83
N SER A 210 -0.60 -19.92 -33.64
CA SER A 210 0.00 -20.53 -32.45
C SER A 210 1.02 -19.58 -31.83
N HIS A 211 1.46 -19.85 -30.60
CA HIS A 211 2.48 -19.04 -29.90
C HIS A 211 2.22 -17.52 -29.97
N LEU A 212 1.01 -17.10 -29.57
CA LEU A 212 0.65 -15.69 -29.48
C LEU A 212 1.47 -15.04 -28.37
N GLY A 213 2.05 -13.87 -28.64
CA GLY A 213 2.70 -13.06 -27.63
C GLY A 213 2.58 -11.57 -27.90
N LEU A 214 3.04 -10.78 -26.94
CA LEU A 214 2.99 -9.32 -26.95
C LEU A 214 4.34 -8.75 -26.58
N THR A 215 4.74 -7.70 -27.29
CA THR A 215 5.95 -6.95 -26.95
C THR A 215 5.69 -5.45 -27.01
N THR A 216 6.37 -4.73 -26.13
CA THR A 216 6.38 -3.27 -26.05
C THR A 216 7.70 -2.69 -26.55
N ILE A 217 8.65 -3.53 -26.98
CA ILE A 217 9.98 -3.13 -27.46
C ILE A 217 9.91 -2.93 -28.98
N PRO A 218 10.36 -1.78 -29.55
CA PRO A 218 11.16 -0.70 -28.96
C PRO A 218 10.36 0.59 -28.69
N GLY A 219 9.21 0.49 -28.01
CA GLY A 219 8.37 1.63 -27.60
C GLY A 219 6.93 1.61 -28.15
N HIS A 220 6.54 0.57 -28.86
CA HIS A 220 5.17 0.39 -29.36
C HIS A 220 4.67 -1.00 -28.99
N LEU A 221 3.41 -1.11 -28.56
CA LEU A 221 2.79 -2.42 -28.33
C LEU A 221 2.54 -3.12 -29.67
N ARG A 222 2.99 -4.37 -29.76
CA ARG A 222 2.79 -5.25 -30.92
C ARG A 222 2.40 -6.64 -30.47
N ALA A 223 1.51 -7.27 -31.22
CA ALA A 223 1.26 -8.71 -31.14
C ALA A 223 2.17 -9.45 -32.11
N TYR A 224 2.60 -10.64 -31.72
CA TYR A 224 3.22 -11.60 -32.62
C TYR A 224 2.56 -12.98 -32.48
N ALA A 225 2.64 -13.79 -33.54
CA ALA A 225 2.15 -15.17 -33.54
C ALA A 225 2.94 -16.03 -34.53
N SER A 226 3.02 -17.32 -34.26
CA SER A 226 3.47 -18.32 -35.23
C SER A 226 2.29 -18.80 -36.08
N VAL A 227 2.45 -18.75 -37.40
CA VAL A 227 1.49 -19.24 -38.39
C VAL A 227 1.92 -20.64 -38.82
N ASN A 228 1.05 -21.63 -38.59
CA ASN A 228 1.25 -22.99 -39.07
C ASN A 228 0.15 -23.37 -40.05
N GLY A 229 0.50 -23.69 -41.30
CA GLY A 229 -0.45 -24.08 -42.34
C GLY A 229 -0.29 -25.54 -42.76
N GLN A 230 -1.42 -26.17 -43.06
CA GLN A 230 -1.53 -27.55 -43.52
C GLN A 230 -2.29 -27.61 -44.84
N ILE A 231 -1.85 -28.52 -45.71
CA ILE A 231 -2.54 -28.87 -46.94
C ILE A 231 -2.87 -30.36 -46.89
N GLN A 232 -4.13 -30.68 -47.17
CA GLN A 232 -4.63 -32.04 -47.20
C GLN A 232 -3.80 -32.89 -48.18
N GLY A 233 -3.26 -34.01 -47.71
CA GLY A 233 -2.41 -34.91 -48.50
C GLY A 233 -0.93 -34.53 -48.57
N LEU A 234 -0.53 -33.33 -48.13
CA LEU A 234 0.87 -32.87 -48.14
C LEU A 234 1.43 -32.52 -46.75
N GLY A 235 0.58 -32.44 -45.72
CA GLY A 235 1.00 -32.21 -44.34
C GLY A 235 1.27 -30.73 -44.03
N LYS A 236 2.13 -30.48 -43.02
CA LYS A 236 2.54 -29.12 -42.60
C LYS A 236 3.53 -28.55 -43.62
N LEU A 237 3.08 -27.57 -44.40
CA LEU A 237 3.88 -26.96 -45.48
C LEU A 237 4.17 -25.47 -45.27
N VAL A 238 3.49 -24.82 -44.32
CA VAL A 238 3.67 -23.40 -44.04
C VAL A 238 4.04 -23.20 -42.59
N GLU A 239 5.17 -22.54 -42.38
CA GLU A 239 5.61 -22.03 -41.08
C GLU A 239 6.00 -20.58 -41.28
N GLY A 240 5.42 -19.68 -40.49
CA GLY A 240 5.67 -18.26 -40.57
C GLY A 240 5.47 -17.55 -39.24
N GLU A 241 5.82 -16.28 -39.24
CA GLU A 241 5.67 -15.34 -38.14
C GLU A 241 4.75 -14.21 -38.62
N TRP A 242 3.78 -13.86 -37.79
CA TRP A 242 2.90 -12.72 -37.99
C TRP A 242 3.19 -11.72 -36.88
N GLU A 243 3.28 -10.44 -37.23
CA GLU A 243 3.44 -9.34 -36.29
C GLU A 243 2.47 -8.22 -36.67
N ALA A 244 1.86 -7.59 -35.66
CA ALA A 244 0.96 -6.47 -35.88
C ALA A 244 1.01 -5.43 -34.75
N PRO A 245 1.03 -4.13 -35.09
CA PRO A 245 0.90 -3.07 -34.10
C PRO A 245 -0.48 -3.09 -33.43
N LEU A 246 -0.49 -2.81 -32.14
CA LEU A 246 -1.69 -2.76 -31.32
C LEU A 246 -1.92 -1.38 -30.72
N GLN A 247 -3.19 -1.04 -30.56
CA GLN A 247 -3.67 0.11 -29.79
C GLN A 247 -4.30 -0.38 -28.50
N LEU A 248 -4.10 0.40 -27.44
CA LEU A 248 -4.63 0.14 -26.11
C LEU A 248 -5.46 1.32 -25.65
N GLU A 249 -6.67 1.05 -25.20
CA GLU A 249 -7.55 2.05 -24.58
C GLU A 249 -8.03 1.55 -23.21
N LEU A 250 -8.08 2.44 -22.21
CA LEU A 250 -8.70 2.10 -20.93
C LEU A 250 -10.18 2.44 -20.97
N GLN A 251 -11.02 1.47 -20.63
CA GLN A 251 -12.45 1.68 -20.47
C GLN A 251 -12.99 0.79 -19.35
N GLY A 252 -13.62 1.40 -18.34
CA GLY A 252 -14.31 0.66 -17.29
C GLY A 252 -13.44 -0.29 -16.46
N GLY A 253 -12.14 -0.01 -16.31
CA GLY A 253 -11.19 -0.90 -15.61
C GLY A 253 -10.61 -2.02 -16.49
N TYR A 254 -10.93 -2.04 -17.78
CA TYR A 254 -10.37 -2.96 -18.76
C TYR A 254 -9.45 -2.23 -19.75
N ALA A 255 -8.42 -2.92 -20.23
CA ALA A 255 -7.68 -2.47 -21.40
C ALA A 255 -8.27 -3.12 -22.65
N ARG A 256 -8.79 -2.31 -23.56
CA ARG A 256 -9.25 -2.74 -24.88
C ARG A 256 -8.05 -2.80 -25.81
N ILE A 257 -7.71 -4.02 -26.24
CA ILE A 257 -6.66 -4.27 -27.22
C ILE A 257 -7.29 -4.29 -28.61
N GLN A 258 -6.81 -3.42 -29.50
CA GLN A 258 -7.26 -3.32 -30.89
C GLN A 258 -6.06 -3.44 -31.83
N LEU A 259 -6.27 -4.04 -33.01
CA LEU A 259 -5.28 -3.97 -34.08
C LEU A 259 -5.22 -2.55 -34.64
N ALA A 260 -4.02 -2.01 -34.80
CA ALA A 260 -3.88 -0.82 -35.60
C ALA A 260 -4.19 -1.17 -37.07
N PRO A 261 -4.92 -0.32 -37.80
CA PRO A 261 -5.39 -0.61 -39.15
C PRO A 261 -4.25 -0.69 -40.20
N GLN A 262 -3.02 -0.29 -39.84
CA GLN A 262 -1.85 -0.27 -40.72
C GLN A 262 -0.63 -0.88 -40.02
N GLY A 263 0.29 -1.47 -40.79
CA GLY A 263 1.59 -1.94 -40.29
C GLY A 263 1.67 -3.42 -39.88
N GLN A 264 0.72 -4.24 -40.30
CA GLN A 264 0.80 -5.70 -40.13
C GLN A 264 1.87 -6.28 -41.06
N THR A 265 2.69 -7.18 -40.55
CA THR A 265 3.73 -7.86 -41.31
C THR A 265 3.61 -9.37 -41.14
N MET A 266 3.95 -10.10 -42.20
CA MET A 266 4.02 -11.54 -42.19
C MET A 266 5.34 -11.97 -42.82
N ARG A 267 6.04 -12.87 -42.15
CA ARG A 267 7.30 -13.44 -42.61
C ARG A 267 7.19 -14.96 -42.65
N LEU A 268 7.37 -15.57 -43.81
CA LEU A 268 7.45 -17.02 -43.91
C LEU A 268 8.86 -17.49 -43.50
N VAL A 269 8.91 -18.45 -42.59
CA VAL A 269 10.14 -19.11 -42.12
C VAL A 269 10.47 -20.29 -43.03
N LYS A 270 9.45 -21.05 -43.45
CA LYS A 270 9.55 -22.03 -44.54
C LYS A 270 8.85 -21.48 -45.77
N PRO A 271 9.58 -21.25 -46.88
CA PRO A 271 8.96 -20.79 -48.12
C PRO A 271 8.03 -21.87 -48.64
N LEU A 272 6.85 -21.48 -49.10
CA LEU A 272 6.05 -22.32 -49.98
C LEU A 272 6.88 -22.56 -51.25
N PHE A 273 6.87 -23.79 -51.78
CA PHE A 273 7.47 -24.09 -53.09
C PHE A 273 6.75 -23.35 -54.25
N ALA A 274 5.70 -22.59 -53.96
CA ALA A 274 4.90 -21.77 -54.86
C ALA A 274 4.54 -20.43 -54.17
N GLU A 275 4.09 -19.43 -54.93
CA GLU A 275 3.55 -18.18 -54.38
C GLU A 275 2.38 -18.47 -53.42
N MET A 276 2.29 -17.74 -52.30
CA MET A 276 1.20 -17.90 -51.34
C MET A 276 -0.14 -17.59 -52.04
N PRO A 277 -1.12 -18.51 -52.04
CA PRO A 277 -2.42 -18.24 -52.62
C PRO A 277 -3.06 -17.00 -51.99
N GLN A 278 -3.64 -16.11 -52.81
CA GLN A 278 -4.28 -14.89 -52.33
C GLN A 278 -5.37 -15.19 -51.28
N SER A 279 -6.08 -16.31 -51.42
CA SER A 279 -7.09 -16.79 -50.45
C SER A 279 -6.52 -17.00 -49.04
N TRP A 280 -5.24 -17.34 -48.91
CA TRP A 280 -4.58 -17.52 -47.62
C TRP A 280 -4.13 -16.20 -47.02
N ALA A 281 -3.61 -15.29 -47.85
CA ALA A 281 -3.31 -13.92 -47.43
C ALA A 281 -4.58 -13.24 -46.88
N ASP A 282 -5.67 -13.32 -47.65
CA ASP A 282 -6.96 -12.76 -47.29
C ASP A 282 -7.55 -13.46 -46.04
N GLY A 283 -7.37 -14.78 -45.94
CA GLY A 283 -7.79 -15.55 -44.77
C GLY A 283 -7.04 -15.16 -43.49
N LEU A 284 -5.73 -14.89 -43.58
CA LEU A 284 -4.90 -14.45 -42.45
C LEU A 284 -5.28 -13.03 -42.01
N SER A 285 -5.39 -12.09 -42.95
CA SER A 285 -5.89 -10.74 -42.69
C SER A 285 -7.30 -10.79 -42.11
N GLY A 286 -8.17 -11.67 -42.61
CA GLY A 286 -9.51 -11.89 -42.11
C GLY A 286 -9.56 -12.55 -40.72
N MET A 287 -8.60 -13.40 -40.35
CA MET A 287 -8.48 -13.91 -38.98
C MET A 287 -7.98 -12.84 -38.02
N ALA A 288 -6.93 -12.11 -38.38
CA ALA A 288 -6.43 -10.99 -37.60
C ALA A 288 -7.56 -9.98 -37.36
N GLN A 289 -8.29 -9.61 -38.41
CA GLN A 289 -9.48 -8.79 -38.27
C GLN A 289 -10.54 -9.44 -37.37
N ARG A 290 -10.87 -10.73 -37.49
CA ARG A 290 -11.88 -11.38 -36.63
C ARG A 290 -11.48 -11.50 -35.16
N ILE A 291 -10.21 -11.73 -34.86
CA ILE A 291 -9.70 -11.86 -33.49
C ILE A 291 -9.78 -10.50 -32.78
N PHE A 292 -9.56 -9.41 -33.51
CA PHE A 292 -9.46 -8.05 -32.96
C PHE A 292 -10.53 -7.07 -33.49
N SER A 293 -11.57 -7.55 -34.19
CA SER A 293 -12.69 -6.73 -34.72
C SER A 293 -13.60 -6.26 -33.59
N ALA A 294 -13.79 -7.12 -32.60
CA ALA A 294 -14.18 -6.70 -31.26
C ALA A 294 -12.90 -6.47 -30.46
N PRO A 295 -12.67 -5.28 -29.89
CA PRO A 295 -11.56 -5.07 -28.97
C PRO A 295 -11.56 -6.13 -27.88
N LEU A 296 -10.44 -6.84 -27.76
CA LEU A 296 -10.25 -7.79 -26.68
C LEU A 296 -10.16 -7.01 -25.37
N ALA A 297 -11.13 -7.20 -24.48
CA ALA A 297 -11.12 -6.61 -23.15
C ALA A 297 -10.21 -7.44 -22.24
N VAL A 298 -9.04 -6.91 -21.92
CA VAL A 298 -8.12 -7.51 -20.96
C VAL A 298 -8.38 -6.91 -19.59
N PRO A 299 -8.69 -7.72 -18.56
CA PRO A 299 -8.79 -7.24 -17.20
C PRO A 299 -7.39 -6.84 -16.77
N VAL A 300 -7.20 -5.55 -16.59
CA VAL A 300 -5.97 -4.99 -16.04
C VAL A 300 -6.12 -4.90 -14.52
N PRO A 301 -5.06 -4.60 -13.74
CA PRO A 301 -5.23 -4.33 -12.31
C PRO A 301 -6.23 -3.20 -12.04
N GLY A 302 -6.49 -2.37 -13.06
CA GLY A 302 -7.63 -1.45 -13.11
C GLY A 302 -9.00 -2.07 -12.82
N ALA A 303 -9.21 -3.36 -13.09
CA ALA A 303 -10.45 -4.07 -12.80
C ALA A 303 -10.66 -4.27 -11.28
N TYR A 304 -9.58 -4.34 -10.50
CA TYR A 304 -9.66 -4.28 -9.03
C TYR A 304 -10.11 -2.91 -8.54
N LEU A 305 -9.92 -1.85 -9.34
CA LEU A 305 -10.24 -0.49 -8.90
C LEU A 305 -11.74 -0.24 -8.72
N GLN A 306 -12.63 -0.97 -9.40
CA GLN A 306 -14.07 -0.85 -9.20
C GLN A 306 -14.52 -1.34 -7.81
N PRO A 307 -14.15 -2.56 -7.37
CA PRO A 307 -14.33 -2.95 -5.97
C PRO A 307 -13.67 -2.01 -4.96
N LEU A 308 -12.48 -1.47 -5.29
CA LEU A 308 -11.77 -0.55 -4.41
C LEU A 308 -12.41 0.85 -4.34
N LEU A 309 -13.09 1.27 -5.40
CA LEU A 309 -13.95 2.45 -5.41
C LEU A 309 -15.14 2.25 -4.48
N ALA A 310 -15.79 1.08 -4.56
CA ALA A 310 -16.90 0.74 -3.67
C ALA A 310 -16.49 0.66 -2.19
N SER A 311 -15.25 0.27 -1.91
CA SER A 311 -14.69 0.28 -0.55
C SER A 311 -14.11 1.63 -0.11
N GLY A 312 -14.15 2.64 -0.98
CA GLY A 312 -13.60 3.97 -0.76
C GLY A 312 -12.08 4.00 -0.63
N LEU A 313 -11.37 2.90 -0.91
CA LEU A 313 -9.91 2.89 -1.05
C LEU A 313 -9.47 3.76 -2.23
N VAL A 314 -10.28 3.84 -3.28
CA VAL A 314 -10.04 4.64 -4.49
C VAL A 314 -11.20 5.61 -4.72
N THR A 315 -10.94 6.74 -5.38
CA THR A 315 -11.95 7.73 -5.79
C THR A 315 -12.20 7.70 -7.29
N GLN A 316 -13.39 8.15 -7.71
CA GLN A 316 -13.74 8.25 -9.12
C GLN A 316 -12.79 9.21 -9.88
N ALA A 317 -12.38 10.31 -9.25
CA ALA A 317 -11.42 11.24 -9.85
C ALA A 317 -10.05 10.59 -10.13
N GLU A 318 -9.54 9.75 -9.22
CA GLU A 318 -8.30 9.02 -9.46
C GLU A 318 -8.45 8.01 -10.62
N LEU A 319 -9.62 7.38 -10.77
CA LEU A 319 -9.94 6.51 -11.90
C LEU A 319 -10.02 7.26 -13.23
N ASP A 320 -10.71 8.40 -13.25
CA ASP A 320 -10.92 9.21 -14.45
C ASP A 320 -9.60 9.81 -14.98
N GLN A 321 -8.60 9.95 -14.11
CA GLN A 321 -7.26 10.42 -14.46
C GLN A 321 -6.32 9.29 -14.90
N LEU A 322 -6.70 8.02 -14.77
CA LEU A 322 -5.83 6.90 -15.11
C LEU A 322 -5.51 6.90 -16.61
N ARG A 323 -4.22 6.82 -16.95
CA ARG A 323 -3.74 6.74 -18.34
C ARG A 323 -2.80 5.56 -18.50
N ILE A 324 -2.79 4.97 -19.69
CA ILE A 324 -1.75 4.00 -20.08
C ILE A 324 -0.52 4.79 -20.48
N GLN A 325 0.60 4.47 -19.84
CA GLN A 325 1.91 4.98 -20.19
C GLN A 325 2.72 3.78 -20.72
N PRO A 326 2.98 3.73 -22.05
CA PRO A 326 3.88 2.72 -22.58
C PRO A 326 5.27 2.98 -21.99
N ALA A 327 5.77 1.95 -21.35
CA ALA A 327 6.97 1.98 -20.59
C ALA A 327 7.94 1.02 -21.23
N GLY A 328 9.05 1.51 -21.80
CA GLY A 328 10.20 0.66 -22.15
C GLY A 328 10.93 0.16 -20.90
N TRP A 329 10.18 -0.11 -19.80
CA TRP A 329 10.69 -0.41 -18.48
C TRP A 329 10.48 -1.89 -18.22
N GLY A 330 11.59 -2.60 -18.23
CA GLY A 330 11.77 -4.00 -17.88
C GLY A 330 13.22 -4.35 -18.17
N ASP A 331 13.59 -5.64 -18.15
CA ASP A 331 14.94 -5.99 -18.57
C ASP A 331 15.11 -5.74 -20.09
N ARG A 332 16.32 -5.85 -20.64
CA ARG A 332 16.53 -5.67 -22.09
C ARG A 332 15.71 -6.65 -22.98
N ARG A 333 14.95 -7.58 -22.38
CA ARG A 333 14.25 -8.69 -23.04
C ARG A 333 12.72 -8.64 -22.86
N SER A 334 12.20 -7.88 -21.90
CA SER A 334 10.79 -7.80 -21.57
C SER A 334 10.41 -6.39 -21.13
N GLY A 335 9.29 -5.87 -21.61
CA GLY A 335 8.73 -4.59 -21.18
C GLY A 335 7.50 -4.74 -20.27
N CYS A 336 6.94 -3.60 -19.84
CA CYS A 336 5.76 -3.53 -18.99
C CYS A 336 4.84 -2.39 -19.43
N LEU A 337 3.58 -2.46 -19.06
CA LEU A 337 2.64 -1.32 -19.17
C LEU A 337 2.45 -0.71 -17.79
N LEU A 338 2.60 0.61 -17.68
CA LEU A 338 2.24 1.36 -16.49
C LEU A 338 0.87 2.00 -16.71
N LEU A 339 -0.05 1.78 -15.78
CA LEU A 339 -1.26 2.57 -15.62
C LEU A 339 -1.00 3.56 -14.49
N SER A 340 -1.13 4.85 -14.75
CA SER A 340 -0.86 5.88 -13.75
C SER A 340 -1.82 7.06 -13.90
N SER A 341 -2.32 7.58 -12.77
CA SER A 341 -3.08 8.84 -12.73
C SER A 341 -2.19 10.07 -12.82
N THR A 342 -0.88 9.92 -12.63
CA THR A 342 0.12 10.99 -12.78
C THR A 342 1.13 10.69 -13.89
N PRO A 343 1.69 11.68 -14.58
CA PRO A 343 2.84 11.49 -15.47
C PRO A 343 3.99 10.87 -14.69
N ALA A 344 4.47 9.67 -15.06
CA ALA A 344 5.57 9.04 -14.35
C ALA A 344 6.90 9.71 -14.72
N ALA A 345 7.68 10.16 -13.73
CA ALA A 345 9.02 10.69 -13.94
C ALA A 345 10.11 9.60 -14.00
N ALA A 346 9.85 8.42 -13.41
CA ALA A 346 10.72 7.25 -13.46
C ALA A 346 9.94 5.97 -13.09
N PRO A 347 10.33 4.79 -13.60
CA PRO A 347 9.77 3.52 -13.15
C PRO A 347 10.07 3.29 -11.66
N PRO A 348 9.14 2.74 -10.87
CA PRO A 348 9.49 2.27 -9.53
C PRO A 348 10.56 1.19 -9.68
N GLU A 349 11.71 1.30 -8.97
CA GLU A 349 12.77 0.28 -8.95
C GLU A 349 12.26 -1.13 -8.55
N GLN A 350 11.03 -1.19 -8.04
CA GLN A 350 10.32 -2.35 -7.53
C GLN A 350 9.54 -3.13 -8.62
N ILE A 351 9.72 -2.85 -9.92
CA ILE A 351 9.10 -3.60 -11.03
C ILE A 351 9.39 -5.13 -10.99
N GLY A 352 10.42 -5.56 -10.24
CA GLY A 352 10.65 -6.98 -9.93
C GLY A 352 9.55 -7.67 -9.09
N LEU A 353 8.50 -6.95 -8.71
CA LEU A 353 7.34 -7.44 -7.96
C LEU A 353 6.33 -8.24 -8.79
N ALA A 354 6.06 -7.80 -10.02
CA ALA A 354 5.32 -8.62 -10.95
C ALA A 354 6.29 -9.69 -11.45
N ALA A 355 6.00 -10.97 -11.16
CA ALA A 355 6.61 -12.03 -11.94
C ALA A 355 6.47 -11.70 -13.44
N PRO A 356 7.33 -12.22 -14.33
CA PRO A 356 7.21 -11.93 -15.76
C PRO A 356 5.83 -12.26 -16.36
N ALA A 357 4.99 -13.03 -15.65
CA ALA A 357 3.61 -13.37 -16.00
C ALA A 357 2.52 -12.72 -15.13
N GLY A 358 2.86 -11.74 -14.27
CA GLY A 358 1.97 -11.17 -13.25
C GLY A 358 1.66 -9.68 -13.41
N PHE A 359 0.93 -9.16 -12.43
CA PHE A 359 0.59 -7.74 -12.32
C PHE A 359 0.87 -7.22 -10.91
N ALA A 360 0.93 -5.89 -10.77
CA ALA A 360 1.02 -5.23 -9.47
C ALA A 360 0.12 -3.99 -9.42
N LEU A 361 -0.49 -3.73 -8.27
CA LEU A 361 -1.30 -2.54 -7.97
C LEU A 361 -0.76 -1.87 -6.70
N ALA A 362 -0.41 -0.59 -6.78
CA ALA A 362 -0.04 0.19 -5.60
C ALA A 362 -1.28 0.90 -5.03
N LEU A 363 -1.51 0.70 -3.74
CA LEU A 363 -2.41 1.53 -2.94
C LEU A 363 -1.55 2.45 -2.09
N ASP A 364 -1.61 3.75 -2.34
CA ASP A 364 -0.85 4.71 -1.57
C ASP A 364 -1.31 4.79 -0.10
N ALA A 365 -0.48 5.41 0.74
CA ALA A 365 -0.76 5.57 2.15
C ALA A 365 -2.08 6.29 2.43
N GLN A 366 -2.48 7.27 1.60
CA GLN A 366 -3.71 8.02 1.81
C GLN A 366 -4.94 7.17 1.49
N ALA A 367 -4.93 6.46 0.37
CA ALA A 367 -5.92 5.48 -0.03
C ALA A 367 -6.12 4.43 1.07
N LEU A 368 -5.02 3.83 1.56
CA LEU A 368 -5.06 2.85 2.65
C LEU A 368 -5.65 3.43 3.94
N ASN A 369 -5.22 4.62 4.35
CA ASN A 369 -5.71 5.27 5.57
C ASN A 369 -7.22 5.61 5.47
N ARG A 370 -7.68 6.04 4.29
CA ARG A 370 -9.09 6.28 4.00
C ARG A 370 -9.90 4.99 4.10
N GLY A 371 -9.45 3.90 3.47
CA GLY A 371 -10.14 2.62 3.53
C GLY A 371 -10.18 2.03 4.93
N ILE A 372 -9.10 2.17 5.71
CA ILE A 372 -9.07 1.77 7.13
C ILE A 372 -10.12 2.55 7.92
N ALA A 373 -10.15 3.88 7.79
CA ALA A 373 -11.12 4.69 8.52
C ALA A 373 -12.58 4.32 8.22
N GLN A 374 -12.86 3.84 7.00
CA GLN A 374 -14.20 3.43 6.58
C GLN A 374 -14.54 1.97 6.94
N SER A 375 -13.55 1.06 6.90
CA SER A 375 -13.77 -0.37 7.14
C SER A 375 -13.77 -0.75 8.62
N LEU A 376 -13.09 0.03 9.46
CA LEU A 376 -12.90 -0.30 10.87
C LEU A 376 -14.16 0.04 11.68
N LYS A 377 -14.97 -0.99 11.95
CA LYS A 377 -16.18 -0.87 12.75
C LYS A 377 -15.84 -0.95 14.24
N LEU A 378 -16.00 0.17 14.94
CA LEU A 378 -15.80 0.27 16.38
C LEU A 378 -17.15 0.50 17.11
N PRO A 379 -17.33 -0.03 18.33
CA PRO A 379 -16.37 -0.84 19.09
C PRO A 379 -16.22 -2.25 18.50
N MET A 380 -14.97 -2.73 18.45
CA MET A 380 -14.67 -4.10 18.02
C MET A 380 -14.69 -5.01 19.25
N ARG A 381 -15.48 -6.09 19.18
CA ARG A 381 -15.55 -7.11 20.23
C ARG A 381 -14.81 -8.37 19.81
N VAL A 382 -13.97 -8.88 20.69
CA VAL A 382 -13.11 -10.04 20.45
C VAL A 382 -13.36 -11.06 21.54
N ASP A 383 -13.93 -12.21 21.18
CA ASP A 383 -14.14 -13.29 22.12
C ASP A 383 -12.80 -13.93 22.49
N LEU A 384 -12.59 -14.14 23.78
CA LEU A 384 -11.39 -14.79 24.27
C LEU A 384 -11.56 -16.31 24.26
N PRO A 385 -10.50 -17.07 23.97
CA PRO A 385 -10.57 -18.53 24.01
C PRO A 385 -11.00 -18.99 25.41
N ALA A 386 -12.02 -19.86 25.45
CA ALA A 386 -12.55 -20.39 26.69
C ALA A 386 -11.49 -21.24 27.41
N ASP A 387 -11.28 -20.94 28.70
CA ASP A 387 -10.40 -21.73 29.55
C ASP A 387 -10.94 -23.14 29.76
N ARG A 388 -10.18 -24.15 29.32
CA ARG A 388 -10.52 -25.58 29.51
C ARG A 388 -10.11 -26.13 30.87
N VAL A 389 -9.73 -25.28 31.83
CA VAL A 389 -9.29 -25.75 33.15
C VAL A 389 -10.51 -25.95 34.04
N PRO A 390 -10.80 -27.19 34.51
CA PRO A 390 -11.92 -27.43 35.42
C PRO A 390 -11.71 -26.62 36.70
N SER A 391 -12.73 -25.84 37.09
CA SER A 391 -12.74 -25.17 38.39
C SER A 391 -12.75 -26.24 39.48
N PRO A 392 -11.82 -26.19 40.46
CA PRO A 392 -11.88 -27.10 41.60
C PRO A 392 -13.20 -26.89 42.36
N GLN A 393 -13.73 -27.95 42.98
CA GLN A 393 -15.00 -28.00 43.72
C GLN A 393 -15.00 -27.20 45.05
N VAL A 394 -14.20 -26.14 45.13
CA VAL A 394 -14.12 -25.24 46.28
C VAL A 394 -14.68 -23.88 45.85
N LEU A 395 -15.39 -23.19 46.76
CA LEU A 395 -16.04 -21.86 46.62
C LEU A 395 -15.04 -20.70 46.36
N ILE A 396 -14.02 -20.92 45.52
CA ILE A 396 -13.08 -19.90 45.07
C ILE A 396 -13.53 -19.47 43.67
N PHE A 397 -14.24 -18.35 43.59
CA PHE A 397 -14.59 -17.73 42.31
C PHE A 397 -13.32 -17.17 41.64
N LYS A 398 -12.77 -17.92 40.68
CA LYS A 398 -11.68 -17.43 39.83
C LYS A 398 -12.22 -16.47 38.79
N ILE A 399 -11.47 -15.40 38.55
CA ILE A 399 -11.76 -14.44 37.49
C ILE A 399 -11.54 -15.12 36.14
N LYS A 400 -12.53 -15.03 35.26
CA LYS A 400 -12.49 -15.51 33.87
C LYS A 400 -12.66 -14.34 32.94
N LEU A 401 -11.78 -14.20 31.96
CA LEU A 401 -11.96 -13.21 30.89
C LEU A 401 -12.84 -13.81 29.81
N LYS A 402 -13.89 -13.09 29.41
CA LYS A 402 -14.81 -13.53 28.35
C LYS A 402 -14.52 -12.89 27.01
N GLN A 403 -14.33 -11.58 27.03
CA GLN A 403 -14.32 -10.78 25.82
C GLN A 403 -13.42 -9.57 26.01
N LEU A 404 -12.83 -9.10 24.91
CA LEU A 404 -12.16 -7.81 24.83
C LEU A 404 -13.01 -6.87 23.99
N GLU A 405 -13.04 -5.59 24.37
CA GLU A 405 -13.69 -4.54 23.61
C GLU A 405 -12.67 -3.44 23.28
N VAL A 406 -12.38 -3.26 21.99
CA VAL A 406 -11.56 -2.16 21.48
C VAL A 406 -12.51 -1.03 21.08
N GLN A 407 -12.56 0.02 21.89
CA GLN A 407 -13.48 1.13 21.66
C GLN A 407 -12.92 2.16 20.69
N GLN A 408 -11.60 2.34 20.68
CA GLN A 408 -10.88 3.28 19.83
C GLN A 408 -9.62 2.62 19.30
N LEU A 409 -9.38 2.73 17.99
CA LEU A 409 -8.16 2.25 17.34
C LEU A 409 -7.76 3.23 16.24
N ASN A 410 -6.71 4.02 16.46
CA ASN A 410 -6.16 4.91 15.44
C ASN A 410 -5.10 4.17 14.63
N LEU A 411 -5.54 3.34 13.67
CA LEU A 411 -4.67 2.56 12.80
C LEU A 411 -4.35 3.35 11.52
N ARG A 412 -3.07 3.47 11.17
CA ARG A 412 -2.61 4.19 9.98
C ARG A 412 -1.47 3.47 9.28
N TYR A 413 -1.46 3.49 7.95
CA TYR A 413 -0.31 3.17 7.14
C TYR A 413 0.68 4.34 7.12
N GLN A 414 1.90 4.11 7.59
CA GLN A 414 2.96 5.10 7.63
C GLN A 414 4.34 4.42 7.56
N ASN A 415 5.23 4.93 6.70
CA ASN A 415 6.60 4.45 6.56
C ASN A 415 6.68 2.93 6.30
N GLY A 416 5.82 2.40 5.43
CA GLY A 416 5.88 0.99 5.03
C GLY A 416 5.30 0.01 6.05
N GLY A 417 4.44 0.48 6.97
CA GLY A 417 3.76 -0.40 7.91
C GLY A 417 2.46 0.19 8.43
N PHE A 418 1.55 -0.68 8.84
CA PHE A 418 0.36 -0.25 9.57
C PHE A 418 0.74 -0.11 11.05
N ARG A 419 0.51 1.06 11.63
CA ARG A 419 0.84 1.39 13.02
C ARG A 419 -0.40 1.91 13.70
N PHE A 420 -0.55 1.59 14.98
CA PHE A 420 -1.62 2.16 15.77
C PHE A 420 -1.06 2.84 17.02
N ASP A 421 -1.64 4.00 17.34
CA ASP A 421 -1.33 4.72 18.57
C ASP A 421 -1.73 3.91 19.81
N PRO A 422 -1.15 4.21 20.99
CA PRO A 422 -1.55 3.55 22.23
C PRO A 422 -3.07 3.59 22.43
N CYS A 423 -3.70 2.43 22.46
CA CYS A 423 -5.14 2.29 22.66
C CYS A 423 -5.44 1.52 23.95
N VAL A 424 -6.59 1.83 24.55
CA VAL A 424 -7.08 1.14 25.75
C VAL A 424 -8.13 0.13 25.30
N VAL A 425 -7.89 -1.12 25.67
CA VAL A 425 -8.79 -2.24 25.43
C VAL A 425 -9.51 -2.54 26.73
N ALA A 426 -10.84 -2.52 26.69
CA ALA A 426 -11.65 -2.96 27.81
C ALA A 426 -11.72 -4.49 27.86
N VAL A 427 -11.72 -5.05 29.07
CA VAL A 427 -11.80 -6.49 29.31
C VAL A 427 -13.12 -6.77 30.03
N ALA A 428 -13.92 -7.66 29.46
CA ALA A 428 -15.09 -8.23 30.11
C ALA A 428 -14.67 -9.43 30.95
N TRP A 429 -14.96 -9.38 32.24
CA TRP A 429 -14.59 -10.41 33.20
C TRP A 429 -15.81 -10.96 33.94
N GLU A 430 -15.66 -12.18 34.47
CA GLU A 430 -16.63 -12.82 35.35
C GLU A 430 -15.96 -13.48 36.55
N ALA A 431 -16.58 -13.38 37.71
CA ALA A 431 -16.19 -14.05 38.95
C ALA A 431 -17.45 -14.56 39.66
N GLY A 432 -17.86 -15.79 39.34
CA GLY A 432 -19.12 -16.35 39.86
C GLY A 432 -20.33 -15.63 39.27
N PRO A 433 -21.26 -15.08 40.09
CA PRO A 433 -22.42 -14.33 39.58
C PRO A 433 -22.08 -12.88 39.17
N LEU A 434 -20.86 -12.42 39.48
CA LEU A 434 -20.42 -11.05 39.16
C LEU A 434 -19.80 -11.01 37.76
N SER A 435 -20.15 -9.99 36.99
CA SER A 435 -19.53 -9.68 35.72
C SER A 435 -19.35 -8.18 35.57
N GLY A 436 -18.38 -7.77 34.76
CA GLY A 436 -18.08 -6.36 34.55
C GLY A 436 -17.26 -6.11 33.28
N LEU A 437 -17.31 -4.87 32.79
CA LEU A 437 -16.46 -4.37 31.72
C LEU A 437 -15.62 -3.23 32.28
N GLU A 438 -14.28 -3.33 32.15
CA GLU A 438 -13.37 -2.34 32.69
C GLU A 438 -12.14 -2.12 31.78
N PRO A 439 -11.40 -1.00 31.91
CA PRO A 439 -10.13 -0.81 31.22
C PRO A 439 -9.15 -1.93 31.56
N GLY A 440 -8.89 -2.80 30.59
CA GLY A 440 -8.16 -4.03 30.81
C GLY A 440 -6.67 -3.91 30.57
N ALA A 441 -6.32 -3.39 29.39
CA ALA A 441 -4.93 -3.22 28.98
C ALA A 441 -4.75 -1.99 28.09
N ARG A 442 -3.58 -1.37 28.16
CA ARG A 442 -3.09 -0.42 27.18
C ARG A 442 -2.14 -1.14 26.23
N VAL A 443 -2.40 -1.03 24.94
CA VAL A 443 -1.59 -1.70 23.91
C VAL A 443 -1.10 -0.70 22.87
N VAL A 444 0.10 -0.95 22.36
CA VAL A 444 0.68 -0.24 21.22
C VAL A 444 1.45 -1.23 20.37
N GLY A 445 1.48 -0.99 19.06
CA GLY A 445 2.23 -1.83 18.14
C GLY A 445 1.91 -1.51 16.69
N ASN A 446 2.06 -2.54 15.87
CA ASN A 446 1.82 -2.47 14.44
C ASN A 446 0.80 -3.52 14.00
N ALA A 447 0.34 -3.42 12.77
CA ALA A 447 -0.45 -4.45 12.14
C ALA A 447 0.23 -4.91 10.86
N ILE A 448 0.18 -6.21 10.61
CA ILE A 448 0.85 -6.84 9.48
C ILE A 448 -0.24 -7.31 8.52
N PRO A 449 -0.18 -6.97 7.23
CA PRO A 449 -1.14 -7.48 6.27
C PRO A 449 -0.89 -8.97 6.02
N ILE A 450 -1.94 -9.77 6.11
CA ILE A 450 -1.93 -11.21 5.94
C ILE A 450 -3.01 -11.60 4.94
N LEU A 451 -2.63 -12.49 4.03
CA LEU A 451 -3.52 -13.14 3.09
C LEU A 451 -3.83 -14.55 3.61
N GLU A 452 -5.03 -14.77 4.16
CA GLU A 452 -5.46 -16.07 4.69
C GLU A 452 -6.82 -16.43 4.12
N ASN A 453 -7.02 -17.67 3.70
CA ASN A 453 -8.29 -18.16 3.13
C ASN A 453 -8.84 -17.29 1.99
N GLY A 454 -7.96 -16.67 1.21
CA GLY A 454 -8.37 -15.75 0.13
C GLY A 454 -8.99 -14.45 0.65
N GLN A 455 -8.70 -14.03 1.88
CA GLN A 455 -9.09 -12.72 2.40
C GLN A 455 -7.86 -11.98 2.90
N LEU A 456 -7.83 -10.69 2.61
CA LEU A 456 -6.81 -9.80 3.11
C LEU A 456 -7.28 -9.19 4.43
N HIS A 457 -6.49 -9.40 5.48
CA HIS A 457 -6.75 -8.79 6.78
C HIS A 457 -5.45 -8.26 7.38
N LEU A 458 -5.57 -7.34 8.33
CA LEU A 458 -4.46 -6.90 9.16
C LEU A 458 -4.50 -7.69 10.46
N ARG A 459 -3.37 -8.31 10.78
CA ARG A 459 -3.16 -8.96 12.07
C ARG A 459 -2.42 -8.01 12.99
N MET A 460 -2.99 -7.74 14.16
CA MET A 460 -2.32 -6.90 15.15
C MET A 460 -1.08 -7.64 15.68
N ASN A 461 0.02 -6.92 15.78
CA ASN A 461 1.24 -7.35 16.45
C ASN A 461 1.55 -6.35 17.56
N ILE A 462 1.27 -6.78 18.78
CA ILE A 462 1.37 -5.96 20.00
C ILE A 462 2.84 -5.91 20.43
N GLU A 463 3.45 -4.73 20.34
CA GLU A 463 4.85 -4.50 20.76
C GLU A 463 4.95 -4.29 22.27
N LYS A 464 3.97 -3.58 22.85
CA LYS A 464 3.90 -3.34 24.29
C LYS A 464 2.46 -3.47 24.78
N LEU A 465 2.32 -4.17 25.92
CA LEU A 465 1.07 -4.37 26.62
C LEU A 465 1.27 -4.08 28.10
N ASP A 466 0.57 -3.05 28.58
CA ASP A 466 0.52 -2.64 29.99
C ASP A 466 -0.86 -3.01 30.56
N ILE A 467 -0.91 -3.87 31.59
CA ILE A 467 -2.18 -4.27 32.23
C ILE A 467 -2.69 -3.11 33.08
N LEU A 468 -3.98 -2.78 32.93
CA LEU A 468 -4.67 -1.74 33.69
C LEU A 468 -5.74 -2.29 34.62
N SER A 469 -6.28 -3.48 34.33
CA SER A 469 -7.36 -4.10 35.12
C SER A 469 -6.92 -4.34 36.57
N PRO A 470 -7.59 -3.73 37.56
CA PRO A 470 -7.34 -4.02 38.98
C PRO A 470 -7.60 -5.50 39.29
N GLN A 471 -8.61 -6.10 38.64
CA GLN A 471 -8.98 -7.50 38.82
C GLN A 471 -7.87 -8.46 38.40
N VAL A 472 -7.19 -8.16 37.29
CA VAL A 472 -6.03 -8.93 36.84
C VAL A 472 -4.83 -8.68 37.76
N LEU A 473 -4.55 -7.42 38.13
CA LEU A 473 -3.40 -7.04 38.95
C LEU A 473 -3.45 -7.60 40.39
N GLN A 474 -4.63 -7.91 40.91
CA GLN A 474 -4.81 -8.53 42.23
C GLN A 474 -4.57 -10.05 42.22
N GLN A 475 -4.42 -10.68 41.05
CA GLN A 475 -4.17 -12.12 40.97
C GLN A 475 -2.72 -12.49 41.28
N SER A 476 -2.45 -13.78 41.47
CA SER A 476 -1.09 -14.29 41.63
C SER A 476 -0.21 -13.99 40.39
N PRO A 477 1.12 -13.89 40.52
CA PRO A 477 2.01 -13.62 39.39
C PRO A 477 1.90 -14.64 38.23
N GLU A 478 1.52 -15.87 38.52
CA GLU A 478 1.29 -16.91 37.51
C GLU A 478 -0.01 -16.68 36.75
N GLU A 479 -1.10 -16.36 37.46
CA GLU A 479 -2.40 -16.07 36.86
C GLU A 479 -2.34 -14.75 36.06
N GLN A 480 -1.61 -13.74 36.55
CA GLN A 480 -1.35 -12.50 35.79
C GLN A 480 -0.65 -12.78 34.45
N ARG A 481 0.39 -13.63 34.44
CA ARG A 481 1.08 -14.02 33.21
C ARG A 481 0.15 -14.73 32.24
N ARG A 482 -0.71 -15.62 32.77
CA ARG A 482 -1.70 -16.35 31.97
C ARG A 482 -2.76 -15.44 31.37
N LEU A 483 -3.40 -14.59 32.17
CA LEU A 483 -4.42 -13.63 31.73
C LEU A 483 -3.84 -12.63 30.72
N ARG A 484 -2.60 -12.17 30.95
CA ARG A 484 -1.86 -11.35 29.98
C ARG A 484 -1.67 -12.06 28.65
N ALA A 485 -1.29 -13.34 28.66
CA ALA A 485 -1.13 -14.13 27.45
C ALA A 485 -2.48 -14.33 26.72
N GLN A 486 -3.57 -14.53 27.47
CA GLN A 486 -4.92 -14.66 26.91
C GLN A 486 -5.38 -13.35 26.23
N ILE A 487 -5.15 -12.18 26.85
CA ILE A 487 -5.46 -10.88 26.26
C ILE A 487 -4.64 -10.67 24.97
N LEU A 488 -3.34 -10.99 25.01
CA LEU A 488 -2.44 -10.84 23.87
C LEU A 488 -2.84 -11.74 22.70
N ASP A 489 -3.13 -13.02 22.96
CA ASP A 489 -3.59 -13.99 21.96
C ASP A 489 -4.94 -13.55 21.36
N GLY A 490 -5.88 -13.07 22.18
CA GLY A 490 -7.16 -12.53 21.72
C GLY A 490 -6.98 -11.37 20.73
N LEU A 491 -6.21 -10.34 21.11
CA LEU A 491 -5.97 -9.18 20.25
C LEU A 491 -5.21 -9.53 18.96
N GLN A 492 -4.23 -10.44 19.04
CA GLN A 492 -3.46 -10.85 17.87
C GLN A 492 -4.28 -11.73 16.91
N ARG A 493 -5.33 -12.41 17.38
CA ARG A 493 -6.22 -13.22 16.54
C ARG A 493 -7.37 -12.43 15.93
N ALA A 494 -7.69 -11.25 16.46
CA ALA A 494 -8.75 -10.41 15.93
C ALA A 494 -8.39 -9.92 14.52
N PRO A 495 -9.08 -10.37 13.45
CA PRO A 495 -8.78 -9.93 12.10
C PRO A 495 -9.35 -8.52 11.89
N LEU A 496 -8.50 -7.58 11.47
CA LEU A 496 -8.96 -6.27 11.02
C LEU A 496 -9.14 -6.32 9.49
N PRO A 497 -10.37 -6.33 8.96
CA PRO A 497 -10.59 -6.56 7.53
C PRO A 497 -10.06 -5.39 6.70
N LEU A 498 -9.33 -5.71 5.63
CA LEU A 498 -9.05 -4.76 4.54
C LEU A 498 -10.03 -5.03 3.41
N PRO A 499 -10.78 -4.02 2.94
CA PRO A 499 -11.80 -4.21 1.91
C PRO A 499 -11.17 -4.25 0.51
N ILE A 500 -10.22 -5.17 0.32
CA ILE A 500 -9.49 -5.43 -0.91
C ILE A 500 -9.86 -6.84 -1.34
N PRO A 501 -10.58 -7.03 -2.46
CA PRO A 501 -10.82 -8.38 -2.97
C PRO A 501 -9.47 -9.00 -3.32
N THR A 502 -9.31 -10.29 -3.05
CA THR A 502 -8.07 -11.02 -3.36
C THR A 502 -8.21 -11.82 -4.64
N ARG A 503 -9.44 -12.02 -5.11
CA ARG A 503 -9.81 -12.74 -6.31
C ARG A 503 -10.83 -11.96 -7.10
N LEU A 504 -10.65 -11.90 -8.41
CA LEU A 504 -11.56 -11.21 -9.32
C LEU A 504 -11.89 -12.14 -10.49
N PRO A 505 -13.16 -12.50 -10.72
CA PRO A 505 -13.55 -13.25 -11.90
C PRO A 505 -13.32 -12.42 -13.16
N THR A 506 -13.13 -13.08 -14.30
CA THR A 506 -12.86 -12.39 -15.57
C THR A 506 -13.70 -12.95 -16.72
N GLU A 507 -13.92 -12.12 -17.72
CA GLU A 507 -14.63 -12.50 -18.95
C GLU A 507 -13.72 -13.20 -19.98
N VAL A 508 -12.40 -13.24 -19.73
CA VAL A 508 -11.41 -13.82 -20.66
C VAL A 508 -11.54 -15.33 -20.78
N HIS A 509 -11.82 -16.00 -19.66
CA HIS A 509 -12.01 -17.44 -19.60
C HIS A 509 -12.89 -17.79 -18.39
N PRO A 510 -13.89 -18.69 -18.53
CA PRO A 510 -14.90 -18.93 -17.50
C PRO A 510 -14.36 -19.49 -16.18
N GLN A 511 -13.18 -20.13 -16.22
CA GLN A 511 -12.50 -20.68 -15.03
C GLN A 511 -11.32 -19.83 -14.56
N ALA A 512 -10.90 -18.81 -15.33
CA ALA A 512 -9.72 -18.03 -14.97
C ALA A 512 -10.12 -16.81 -14.12
N GLN A 513 -9.42 -16.62 -13.01
CA GLN A 513 -9.57 -15.47 -12.13
C GLN A 513 -8.23 -14.77 -11.93
N LEU A 514 -8.27 -13.48 -11.66
CA LEU A 514 -7.09 -12.78 -11.15
C LEU A 514 -6.99 -13.03 -9.65
N GLN A 515 -5.80 -13.34 -9.16
CA GLN A 515 -5.57 -13.53 -7.72
C GLN A 515 -4.39 -12.68 -7.24
N ILE A 516 -4.56 -11.99 -6.11
CA ILE A 516 -3.46 -11.39 -5.35
C ILE A 516 -2.69 -12.54 -4.67
N THR A 517 -1.41 -12.64 -4.98
CA THR A 517 -0.52 -13.71 -4.48
C THR A 517 0.51 -13.19 -3.48
N ARG A 518 0.83 -11.89 -3.52
CA ARG A 518 1.86 -11.30 -2.69
C ARG A 518 1.56 -9.85 -2.34
N LEU A 519 2.04 -9.45 -1.17
CA LEU A 519 1.97 -8.09 -0.66
C LEU A 519 3.40 -7.58 -0.41
N GLN A 520 3.65 -6.32 -0.72
CA GLN A 520 4.90 -5.66 -0.36
C GLN A 520 4.60 -4.26 0.16
N ALA A 521 5.08 -3.98 1.36
CA ALA A 521 4.97 -2.66 1.95
C ALA A 521 6.15 -1.78 1.52
N ASP A 522 5.86 -0.52 1.23
CA ASP A 522 6.78 0.52 0.81
C ASP A 522 6.46 1.80 1.62
N PRO A 523 7.40 2.74 1.87
CA PRO A 523 7.12 3.92 2.70
C PRO A 523 5.83 4.66 2.34
N ASP A 524 5.53 4.73 1.04
CA ASP A 524 4.45 5.53 0.48
C ASP A 524 3.26 4.70 -0.04
N ALA A 525 3.38 3.37 -0.16
CA ALA A 525 2.33 2.52 -0.73
C ALA A 525 2.41 1.05 -0.30
N LEU A 526 1.26 0.37 -0.28
CA LEU A 526 1.18 -1.08 -0.24
C LEU A 526 1.00 -1.61 -1.67
N TRP A 527 1.97 -2.39 -2.13
CA TRP A 527 1.90 -3.08 -3.42
C TRP A 527 1.20 -4.43 -3.27
N LEU A 528 0.19 -4.63 -4.11
CA LEU A 528 -0.58 -5.86 -4.27
C LEU A 528 -0.12 -6.52 -5.57
N ALA A 529 0.68 -7.58 -5.47
CA ALA A 529 1.12 -8.34 -6.62
C ALA A 529 0.23 -9.57 -6.83
N GLY A 530 -0.10 -9.85 -8.08
CA GLY A 530 -1.02 -10.92 -8.45
C GLY A 530 -0.71 -11.56 -9.80
N ALA A 531 -1.47 -12.60 -10.11
CA ALA A 531 -1.34 -13.38 -11.34
C ALA A 531 -2.69 -14.00 -11.72
N TRP A 532 -2.72 -14.68 -12.88
CA TRP A 532 -3.81 -15.57 -13.25
C TRP A 532 -3.83 -16.84 -12.40
N ASP A 533 -4.99 -17.19 -11.87
CA ASP A 533 -5.31 -18.43 -11.16
C ASP A 533 -6.38 -19.19 -11.97
N ARG A 534 -6.29 -20.52 -12.04
CA ARG A 534 -7.14 -21.38 -12.89
C ARG A 534 -7.88 -22.43 -12.08
#